data_AF-A0A7S0BI07-F1
#
_entry.id   AF-A0A7S0BI07-F1
#
_cell.length_a   1.000
_cell.length_b   1.000
_cell.length_c   1.000
_cell.angle_alpha   90.00
_cell.angle_beta   90.00
_cell.angle_gamma   90.00
#
_symmetry.space_group_name_H-M   'P 1'
#
loop_
_entity.id
_entity.type
_entity.pdbx_description
1 polymer ?
#
loop_
_entity_poly.entity_id
_entity_poly.type
_entity_poly.pdbx_seq_one_letter_code
_entity_poly.pdbx_strand_id
1 'polypeptide(L)'
;MTCEGITSALISGLVVDRPVSSDAFDRNEDASDEDEVPSWLWRWGILISSTICIAINTYIFGTKVWQLAFAVVIAALVTLIALRSMGKTDYNPVSGMGKISQILFLLVRGRGEHRAVIDNLVAGAVAEAGATQAGDLMQDLKAGYLL
;
A
#
# COMPACT_ATOMS: atom_id res chain seq x y z
N MET A 1 20.67 16.27 -5.24
CA MET A 1 21.42 14.99 -5.23
C MET A 1 21.22 14.17 -3.94
N THR A 2 20.23 14.44 -3.08
CA THR A 2 20.08 13.71 -1.80
C THR A 2 18.66 13.26 -1.42
N CYS A 3 17.61 13.61 -2.18
CA CYS A 3 16.26 13.09 -1.88
C CYS A 3 16.01 11.69 -2.46
N GLU A 4 16.53 11.39 -3.65
CA GLU A 4 16.24 10.10 -4.32
C GLU A 4 16.90 8.90 -3.62
N GLY A 5 18.08 9.09 -3.01
CA GLY A 5 18.79 8.03 -2.30
C GLY A 5 18.11 7.57 -1.01
N ILE A 6 17.50 8.50 -0.26
CA ILE A 6 16.79 8.17 1.00
C ILE A 6 15.44 7.52 0.69
N THR A 7 14.74 7.98 -0.35
CA THR A 7 13.49 7.37 -0.81
C THR A 7 13.74 5.98 -1.44
N SER A 8 14.81 5.83 -2.23
CA SER A 8 15.22 4.55 -2.80
C SER A 8 15.65 3.57 -1.69
N ALA A 9 16.38 4.00 -0.67
CA ALA A 9 16.77 3.14 0.45
C ALA A 9 15.58 2.73 1.34
N LEU A 10 14.60 3.61 1.55
CA LEU A 10 13.38 3.27 2.29
C LEU A 10 12.50 2.27 1.52
N ILE A 11 12.39 2.44 0.19
CA ILE A 11 11.65 1.51 -0.66
C ILE A 11 12.41 0.19 -0.80
N SER A 12 13.73 0.22 -1.05
CA SER A 12 14.56 -0.98 -1.18
C SER A 12 14.75 -1.73 0.14
N GLY A 13 14.67 -1.05 1.29
CA GLY A 13 14.74 -1.67 2.62
C GLY A 13 13.42 -2.28 3.11
N LEU A 14 12.26 -1.77 2.64
CA LEU A 14 10.93 -2.34 2.89
C LEU A 14 10.50 -3.37 1.83
N VAL A 15 11.07 -3.29 0.62
CA VAL A 15 10.84 -4.21 -0.49
C VAL A 15 11.96 -5.25 -0.50
N VAL A 16 11.75 -6.28 0.34
CA VAL A 16 12.42 -7.59 0.35
C VAL A 16 13.40 -7.82 -0.80
N ASP A 17 14.65 -7.96 -0.40
CA ASP A 17 15.79 -8.55 -1.11
C ASP A 17 15.47 -10.00 -1.51
N ARG A 18 14.82 -10.18 -2.66
CA ARG A 18 14.98 -11.36 -3.53
C ARG A 18 14.77 -10.94 -4.97
N PRO A 19 15.72 -11.20 -5.87
CA PRO A 19 15.49 -11.05 -7.29
C PRO A 19 14.33 -11.97 -7.66
N VAL A 20 13.22 -11.40 -8.14
CA VAL A 20 12.32 -12.15 -9.01
C VAL A 20 13.21 -12.63 -10.13
N SER A 21 13.44 -13.95 -10.18
CA SER A 21 14.28 -14.60 -11.18
C SER A 21 13.89 -14.09 -12.55
N SER A 22 14.82 -13.33 -13.14
CA SER A 22 14.76 -12.66 -14.44
C SER A 22 14.50 -13.61 -15.61
N ASP A 23 14.49 -14.92 -15.36
CA ASP A 23 14.51 -15.96 -16.40
C ASP A 23 13.11 -16.39 -16.89
N ALA A 24 12.03 -15.85 -16.31
CA ALA A 24 10.66 -16.16 -16.75
C ALA A 24 10.00 -15.03 -17.57
N PHE A 25 10.63 -13.86 -17.68
CA PHE A 25 10.11 -12.71 -18.43
C PHE A 25 10.75 -12.57 -19.83
N ASP A 26 11.72 -13.43 -20.16
CA ASP A 26 12.52 -13.31 -21.38
C ASP A 26 11.95 -14.11 -22.57
N ARG A 27 10.71 -13.81 -22.98
CA ARG A 27 10.19 -14.14 -24.32
C ARG A 27 9.31 -13.00 -24.86
N ASN A 28 10.00 -11.93 -25.27
CA ASN A 28 9.71 -10.95 -26.33
C ASN A 28 8.25 -10.72 -26.77
N GLU A 29 7.70 -9.56 -26.40
CA GLU A 29 7.07 -8.59 -27.33
C GLU A 29 7.26 -7.19 -26.74
N ASP A 30 7.68 -6.24 -27.58
CA ASP A 30 8.31 -4.96 -27.22
C ASP A 30 7.47 -4.06 -26.30
N ALA A 31 7.74 -4.05 -24.98
CA ALA A 31 7.42 -2.90 -24.15
C ALA A 31 8.48 -1.85 -24.44
N SER A 32 8.19 -0.96 -25.39
CA SER A 32 9.04 0.21 -25.63
C SER A 32 9.14 1.02 -24.33
N ASP A 33 10.31 1.60 -24.02
CA ASP A 33 10.50 2.49 -22.85
C ASP A 33 9.49 3.67 -22.84
N GLU A 34 8.76 3.89 -23.94
CA GLU A 34 7.71 4.89 -24.12
C GLU A 34 6.36 4.51 -23.45
N ASP A 35 6.12 3.23 -23.13
CA ASP A 35 4.90 2.75 -22.48
C ASP A 35 4.99 2.71 -20.94
N GLU A 36 6.14 3.06 -20.36
CA GLU A 36 6.30 3.13 -18.91
C GLU A 36 5.58 4.35 -18.32
N VAL A 37 4.73 4.12 -17.31
CA VAL A 37 4.07 5.22 -16.59
C VAL A 37 5.14 6.12 -15.98
N PRO A 38 5.16 7.42 -16.32
CA PRO A 38 6.26 8.27 -15.94
C PRO A 38 6.38 8.35 -14.43
N SER A 39 7.59 8.16 -13.92
CA SER A 39 7.82 7.92 -12.50
C SER A 39 7.35 9.06 -11.58
N TRP A 40 7.27 10.29 -12.11
CA TRP A 40 6.73 11.43 -11.37
C TRP A 40 5.22 11.31 -11.14
N LEU A 41 4.47 10.76 -12.10
CA LEU A 41 3.02 10.70 -12.05
C LEU A 41 2.55 9.79 -10.91
N TRP A 42 3.10 8.58 -10.79
CA TRP A 42 2.71 7.67 -9.70
C TRP A 42 3.18 8.19 -8.34
N ARG A 43 4.35 8.84 -8.25
CA ARG A 43 4.84 9.48 -7.02
C ARG A 43 3.89 10.57 -6.54
N TRP A 44 3.50 11.49 -7.42
CA TRP A 44 2.53 12.53 -7.09
C TRP A 44 1.14 11.95 -6.82
N GLY A 45 0.74 10.92 -7.55
CA GLY A 45 -0.50 10.19 -7.34
C GLY A 45 -0.61 9.61 -5.93
N ILE A 46 0.43 8.93 -5.44
CA ILE A 46 0.47 8.41 -4.06
C ILE A 46 0.45 9.55 -3.03
N LEU A 47 1.26 10.60 -3.22
CA LEU A 47 1.33 11.70 -2.27
C LEU A 47 -0.01 12.44 -2.16
N ILE A 48 -0.63 12.77 -3.29
CA ILE A 48 -1.91 13.48 -3.35
C ILE A 48 -3.03 12.59 -2.80
N SER A 49 -3.14 11.34 -3.25
CA SER A 49 -4.19 10.42 -2.76
C SER A 49 -4.07 10.14 -1.25
N SER A 50 -2.84 9.93 -0.75
CA SER A 50 -2.60 9.75 0.69
C SER A 50 -2.98 11.00 1.49
N THR A 51 -2.63 12.18 0.99
CA THR A 51 -2.96 13.47 1.64
C THR A 51 -4.47 13.67 1.69
N ILE A 52 -5.18 13.41 0.59
CA ILE A 52 -6.64 13.49 0.51
C ILE A 52 -7.30 12.49 1.47
N CYS A 53 -6.81 11.24 1.48
CA CYS A 53 -7.28 10.20 2.39
C CYS A 53 -7.17 10.63 3.86
N ILE A 54 -6.01 11.17 4.24
CA ILE A 54 -5.78 11.70 5.60
C ILE A 54 -6.71 12.87 5.87
N ALA A 55 -6.80 13.85 4.96
CA ALA A 55 -7.61 15.05 5.11
C ALA A 55 -9.10 14.73 5.34
N ILE A 56 -9.67 13.85 4.51
CA ILE A 56 -11.06 13.40 4.61
C ILE A 56 -11.30 12.68 5.94
N ASN A 57 -10.42 11.75 6.32
CA ASN A 57 -10.58 11.01 7.58
C ASN A 57 -10.42 11.93 8.80
N THR A 58 -9.51 12.92 8.77
CA THR A 58 -9.42 13.93 9.82
C THR A 58 -10.67 14.81 9.89
N TYR A 59 -11.28 15.15 8.76
CA TYR A 59 -12.48 15.98 8.74
C TYR A 59 -13.72 15.23 9.27
N ILE A 60 -13.93 13.99 8.81
CA ILE A 60 -15.09 13.17 9.18
C ILE A 60 -14.97 12.64 10.61
N PHE A 61 -13.82 12.04 10.93
CA PHE A 61 -13.61 11.33 12.19
C PHE A 61 -12.86 12.16 13.22
N GLY A 62 -12.41 13.38 12.92
CA GLY A 62 -11.67 14.23 13.87
C GLY A 62 -10.38 13.58 14.41
N THR A 63 -9.84 12.57 13.71
CA THR A 63 -8.62 11.86 14.10
C THR A 63 -7.41 12.79 13.98
N LYS A 64 -6.34 12.56 14.75
CA LYS A 64 -5.12 13.37 14.61
C LYS A 64 -4.41 12.99 13.30
N VAL A 65 -3.96 13.99 12.54
CA VAL A 65 -3.27 13.81 11.24
C VAL A 65 -2.09 12.83 11.35
N TRP A 66 -1.27 12.95 12.39
CA TRP A 66 -0.14 12.04 12.64
C TRP A 66 -0.57 10.57 12.76
N GLN A 67 -1.70 10.29 13.41
CA GLN A 67 -2.19 8.92 13.60
C GLN A 67 -2.62 8.30 12.27
N LEU A 68 -3.34 9.07 11.44
CA LEU A 68 -3.74 8.61 10.11
C LEU A 68 -2.54 8.48 9.17
N ALA A 69 -1.58 9.39 9.23
CA ALA A 69 -0.35 9.28 8.45
C ALA A 69 0.39 7.97 8.77
N PHE A 70 0.52 7.64 10.05
CA PHE A 70 1.08 6.35 10.47
C PHE A 70 0.23 5.16 9.98
N ALA A 71 -1.10 5.24 10.10
CA ALA A 71 -2.00 4.19 9.64
C ALA A 71 -1.90 3.95 8.12
N VAL A 72 -1.76 5.01 7.32
CA VAL A 72 -1.56 4.91 5.86
C VAL A 72 -0.24 4.23 5.53
N VAL A 73 0.83 4.52 6.26
CA VAL A 73 2.12 3.82 6.09
C VAL A 73 1.98 2.33 6.40
N ILE A 74 1.33 1.98 7.52
CA ILE A 74 1.07 0.57 7.86
C ILE A 74 0.19 -0.11 6.81
N ALA A 75 -0.88 0.55 6.36
CA ALA A 75 -1.75 0.05 5.31
C ALA A 75 -0.95 -0.28 4.04
N ALA A 76 -0.06 0.62 3.60
CA ALA A 76 0.80 0.39 2.43
C ALA A 76 1.67 -0.87 2.58
N LEU A 77 2.29 -1.08 3.74
CA LEU A 77 3.10 -2.27 4.01
C LEU A 77 2.27 -3.57 3.95
N VAL A 78 1.10 -3.54 4.57
CA VAL A 78 0.23 -4.71 4.65
C VAL A 78 -0.38 -5.01 3.27
N THR A 79 -0.70 -3.99 2.47
CA THR A 79 -1.10 -4.14 1.05
C THR A 79 -0.02 -4.81 0.21
N LEU A 80 1.27 -4.50 0.41
CA LEU A 80 2.36 -5.19 -0.29
C LEU A 80 2.45 -6.69 0.05
N ILE A 81 2.15 -7.06 1.30
CA ILE A 81 2.08 -8.47 1.70
C ILE A 81 0.88 -9.13 1.00
N ALA A 82 -0.27 -8.45 0.95
CA ALA A 82 -1.49 -8.94 0.30
C ALA A 82 -1.29 -9.19 -1.20
N LEU A 83 -0.64 -8.26 -1.90
CA LEU A 83 -0.27 -8.39 -3.31
C LEU A 83 0.64 -9.60 -3.57
N ARG A 84 1.61 -9.86 -2.67
CA ARG A 84 2.49 -11.02 -2.78
C ARG A 84 1.75 -12.33 -2.57
N SER A 85 0.79 -12.36 -1.64
CA SER A 85 -0.10 -13.51 -1.45
C SER A 85 -0.95 -13.74 -2.70
N MET A 86 -1.61 -12.69 -3.22
CA MET A 86 -2.41 -12.79 -4.44
C MET A 86 -1.57 -13.22 -5.66
N GLY A 87 -0.33 -12.75 -5.77
CA GLY A 87 0.58 -13.16 -6.84
C GLY A 87 0.92 -14.65 -6.81
N LYS A 88 0.99 -15.27 -5.62
CA LYS A 88 1.36 -16.69 -5.46
C LYS A 88 0.18 -17.64 -5.35
N THR A 89 -0.93 -17.20 -4.76
CA THR A 89 -2.06 -18.08 -4.39
C THR A 89 -3.38 -17.62 -5.00
N ASP A 90 -3.36 -16.58 -5.83
CA ASP A 90 -4.55 -15.96 -6.43
C ASP A 90 -5.64 -15.56 -5.42
N TYR A 91 -5.23 -15.35 -4.17
CA TYR A 91 -6.12 -15.04 -3.06
C TYR A 91 -5.64 -13.79 -2.32
N ASN A 92 -6.56 -12.86 -2.06
CA ASN A 92 -6.31 -11.63 -1.33
C ASN A 92 -6.84 -11.74 0.10
N PRO A 93 -5.99 -11.82 1.13
CA PRO A 93 -6.44 -11.96 2.52
C PRO A 93 -6.88 -10.62 3.13
N VAL A 94 -7.80 -9.92 2.47
CA VAL A 94 -8.29 -8.55 2.77
C VAL A 94 -8.70 -8.40 4.25
N SER A 95 -9.55 -9.30 4.74
CA SER A 95 -10.02 -9.27 6.14
C SER A 95 -8.89 -9.47 7.15
N GLY A 96 -7.88 -10.28 6.80
CA GLY A 96 -6.70 -10.48 7.65
C GLY A 96 -5.87 -9.21 7.77
N MET A 97 -5.70 -8.49 6.67
CA MET A 97 -4.93 -7.26 6.61
C MET A 97 -5.52 -6.14 7.46
N GLY A 98 -6.85 -5.99 7.46
CA GLY A 98 -7.54 -5.03 8.34
C GLY A 98 -7.28 -5.31 9.83
N LYS A 99 -7.32 -6.58 10.24
CA LYS A 99 -7.06 -7.00 11.64
C LYS A 99 -5.59 -6.81 12.03
N ILE A 100 -4.66 -7.13 11.15
CA ILE A 100 -3.22 -6.90 11.39
C ILE A 100 -2.94 -5.41 11.55
N SER A 101 -3.49 -4.57 10.66
CA SER A 101 -3.37 -3.11 10.75
C SER A 101 -3.89 -2.59 12.10
N GLN A 102 -5.05 -3.08 12.54
CA GLN A 102 -5.61 -2.73 13.85
C GLN A 102 -4.71 -3.13 15.03
N ILE A 103 -4.12 -4.33 15.01
CA ILE A 103 -3.18 -4.76 16.05
C ILE A 103 -1.94 -3.85 16.06
N LEU A 104 -1.36 -3.57 14.89
CA LEU A 104 -0.18 -2.70 14.75
C LEU A 104 -0.47 -1.26 15.21
N PHE A 105 -1.63 -0.73 14.84
CA PHE A 105 -2.05 0.61 15.24
C PHE A 105 -2.26 0.73 16.76
N LEU A 106 -2.84 -0.30 17.38
CA LEU A 106 -3.01 -0.36 18.83
C LEU A 106 -1.67 -0.33 19.59
N LEU A 107 -0.64 -0.99 19.05
CA LEU A 107 0.71 -0.99 19.65
C LEU A 107 1.34 0.40 19.68
N VAL A 108 1.09 1.23 18.66
CA VAL A 108 1.68 2.57 18.54
C VAL A 108 0.92 3.63 19.31
N ARG A 109 -0.41 3.53 19.39
CA ARG A 109 -1.24 4.60 19.94
C ARG A 109 -1.30 4.64 21.48
N GLY A 110 -1.10 3.51 22.16
CA GLY A 110 -1.21 3.41 23.62
C GLY A 110 -2.66 3.42 24.14
N ARG A 111 -2.87 2.93 25.37
CA ARG A 111 -4.20 2.80 26.00
C ARG A 111 -4.55 4.07 26.80
N GLY A 112 -5.66 4.74 26.48
CA GLY A 112 -6.16 5.83 27.34
C GLY A 112 -7.02 6.92 26.68
N GLU A 113 -7.05 7.01 25.35
CA GLU A 113 -7.89 8.03 24.68
C GLU A 113 -9.32 7.52 24.42
N HIS A 114 -10.32 8.34 24.75
CA HIS A 114 -11.76 8.04 24.59
C HIS A 114 -12.17 7.70 23.14
N ARG A 115 -11.32 8.01 22.15
CA ARG A 115 -11.56 7.83 20.71
C ARG A 115 -10.64 6.80 20.05
N ALA A 116 -9.86 6.06 20.84
CA ALA A 116 -8.90 5.08 20.34
C ALA A 116 -9.56 3.96 19.51
N VAL A 117 -10.81 3.61 19.79
CA VAL A 117 -11.55 2.58 19.06
C VAL A 117 -11.89 3.03 17.63
N ILE A 118 -12.39 4.25 17.45
CA ILE A 118 -12.78 4.78 16.14
C ILE A 118 -11.55 4.88 15.25
N ASP A 119 -10.46 5.45 15.76
CA ASP A 119 -9.26 5.65 14.97
C ASP A 119 -8.59 4.32 14.60
N ASN A 120 -8.68 3.30 15.47
CA ASN A 120 -8.26 1.94 15.16
C ASN A 120 -9.14 1.30 14.08
N LEU A 121 -10.46 1.50 14.14
CA LEU A 121 -11.39 1.02 13.13
C LEU A 121 -11.07 1.63 11.76
N VAL A 122 -10.82 2.96 11.72
CA VAL A 122 -10.42 3.67 10.51
C VAL A 122 -9.10 3.13 9.95
N ALA A 123 -8.10 2.89 10.80
CA ALA A 123 -6.83 2.28 10.37
C ALA A 123 -7.01 0.89 9.74
N GLY A 124 -7.93 0.08 10.28
CA GLY A 124 -8.31 -1.20 9.69
C GLY A 124 -9.00 -1.04 8.33
N ALA A 125 -9.98 -0.14 8.25
CA ALA A 125 -10.74 0.11 7.02
C ALA A 125 -9.86 0.65 5.88
N VAL A 126 -8.92 1.54 6.17
CA VAL A 126 -7.96 2.07 5.19
C VAL A 126 -7.06 0.95 4.65
N ALA A 127 -6.57 0.06 5.51
CA ALA A 127 -5.77 -1.09 5.09
C ALA A 127 -6.58 -2.08 4.26
N GLU A 128 -7.84 -2.33 4.63
CA GLU A 128 -8.75 -3.20 3.91
C GLU A 128 -9.03 -2.66 2.50
N ALA A 129 -9.39 -1.38 2.40
CA ALA A 129 -9.65 -0.71 1.13
C ALA A 129 -8.42 -0.71 0.21
N GLY A 130 -7.23 -0.41 0.77
CA GLY A 130 -5.99 -0.43 0.01
C GLY A 130 -5.62 -1.82 -0.50
N ALA A 131 -5.75 -2.86 0.35
CA ALA A 131 -5.50 -4.24 -0.05
C ALA A 131 -6.46 -4.72 -1.15
N THR A 132 -7.74 -4.35 -1.07
CA THR A 132 -8.74 -4.68 -2.09
C THR A 132 -8.40 -4.01 -3.42
N GLN A 133 -8.22 -2.69 -3.45
CA GLN A 133 -7.93 -1.96 -4.69
C GLN A 133 -6.65 -2.43 -5.37
N ALA A 134 -5.61 -2.72 -4.59
CA ALA A 134 -4.38 -3.27 -5.12
C ALA A 134 -4.58 -4.68 -5.69
N GLY A 135 -5.44 -5.48 -5.04
CA GLY A 135 -5.83 -6.80 -5.54
C GLY A 135 -6.57 -6.72 -6.87
N ASP A 136 -7.54 -5.82 -6.98
CA ASP A 136 -8.29 -5.59 -8.22
C ASP A 136 -7.34 -5.18 -9.35
N LEU A 137 -6.43 -4.23 -9.09
CA LEU A 137 -5.42 -3.80 -10.08
C LEU A 137 -4.49 -4.95 -10.51
N MET A 138 -4.08 -5.81 -9.57
CA MET A 138 -3.26 -6.99 -9.89
C MET A 138 -4.03 -8.00 -10.74
N GLN A 139 -5.34 -8.16 -10.52
CA GLN A 139 -6.19 -9.00 -11.35
C GLN A 139 -6.39 -8.40 -12.75
N ASP A 140 -6.55 -7.07 -12.85
CA ASP A 140 -6.63 -6.38 -14.13
C ASP A 140 -5.34 -6.57 -14.95
N LEU A 141 -4.17 -6.52 -14.31
CA LEU A 141 -2.88 -6.80 -14.98
C LEU A 141 -2.78 -8.24 -15.47
N LYS A 142 -3.23 -9.22 -14.68
CA LYS A 142 -3.29 -10.63 -15.11
C LYS A 142 -4.25 -10.81 -16.29
N ALA A 143 -5.40 -10.15 -16.25
CA ALA A 143 -6.39 -10.21 -17.32
C ALA A 143 -5.85 -9.56 -18.60
N GLY A 144 -5.22 -8.39 -18.50
CA GLY A 144 -4.57 -7.70 -19.61
C GLY A 144 -3.40 -8.47 -20.22
N TYR A 145 -2.69 -9.28 -19.44
CA TYR A 145 -1.65 -10.18 -19.95
C TYR A 145 -2.21 -11.41 -20.69
N LEU A 146 -3.43 -11.84 -20.36
CA LEU A 146 -4.09 -13.00 -20.98
C LEU A 146 -4.86 -12.65 -22.26
N LEU A 147 -5.08 -11.36 -22.54
CA LEU A 147 -5.78 -10.85 -23.71
C LEU A 147 -4.78 -10.37 -24.77
#